data_AF-A0A6B0SMK5-F1
#
_entry.id   AF-A0A6B0SMK5-F1
#
_cell.length_a   1.000
_cell.length_b   1.000
_cell.length_c   1.000
_cell.angle_alpha   90.00
_cell.angle_beta   90.00
_cell.angle_gamma   90.00
#
_symmetry.space_group_name_H-M   'P 1'
#
loop_
_entity.id
_entity.type
_entity.pdbx_description
1 polymer ?
#
loop_
_entity_poly.entity_id
_entity_poly.type
_entity_poly.pdbx_seq_one_letter_code
_entity_poly.pdbx_strand_id
1 'polypeptide(L)'
;MQAPAPTSPAFPTWTQNVSPTVFDQVLKSCAAVPTVIEVLFNSYSQLRVSESWKDVIPEEVFQMHQAFYRSLFALAHTPRCLQHLCRCAIRKSFGRKCFSLVPLLPLPESLQNYLLLEPEGVLH
;
A
#
# COMPACT_ATOMS: atom_id res chain seq x y z
N MET A 1 42.71 20.40 -12.89
CA MET A 1 41.34 20.93 -12.77
C MET A 1 40.39 19.74 -12.84
N GLN A 2 39.94 19.22 -11.69
CA GLN A 2 39.03 18.07 -11.64
C GLN A 2 37.60 18.58 -11.74
N ALA A 3 36.85 18.15 -12.76
CA ALA A 3 35.43 18.47 -12.89
C ALA A 3 34.63 17.79 -11.75
N PRO A 4 33.63 18.46 -11.14
CA PRO A 4 32.80 17.84 -10.12
C PRO A 4 31.89 16.77 -10.74
N ALA A 5 31.77 15.62 -10.08
CA ALA A 5 30.88 14.52 -10.46
C ALA A 5 29.42 14.96 -10.42
N PRO A 6 28.54 14.42 -11.30
CA PRO A 6 27.13 14.74 -11.28
C PRO A 6 26.49 14.23 -9.98
N THR A 7 26.02 15.16 -9.16
CA THR A 7 25.12 14.87 -8.04
C THR A 7 23.82 14.31 -8.58
N SER A 8 23.71 12.99 -8.58
CA SER A 8 22.46 12.28 -8.86
C SER A 8 21.37 12.84 -7.93
N PRO A 9 20.18 13.21 -8.44
CA PRO A 9 19.13 13.73 -7.59
C PRO A 9 18.75 12.63 -6.61
N ALA A 10 18.97 12.88 -5.31
CA ALA A 10 18.51 12.01 -4.26
C ALA A 10 17.00 11.85 -4.43
N PHE A 11 16.55 10.65 -4.80
CA PHE A 11 15.13 10.32 -4.75
C PHE A 11 14.68 10.61 -3.32
N PRO A 12 13.68 11.48 -3.13
CA PRO A 12 13.26 11.81 -1.80
C PRO A 12 12.76 10.54 -1.10
N THR A 13 13.48 10.06 -0.09
CA THR A 13 13.06 8.97 0.77
C THR A 13 12.01 9.50 1.75
N TRP A 14 10.84 9.87 1.25
CA TRP A 14 9.69 10.22 2.08
C TRP A 14 8.90 8.95 2.38
N THR A 15 9.41 8.16 3.32
CA THR A 15 8.64 7.07 3.93
C THR A 15 7.53 7.71 4.77
N GLN A 16 6.28 7.56 4.34
CA GLN A 16 5.12 7.87 5.18
C GLN A 16 5.09 6.87 6.34
N ASN A 17 5.87 7.14 7.38
CA ASN A 17 5.89 6.35 8.60
C ASN A 17 4.64 6.70 9.41
N VAL A 18 3.51 6.06 9.11
CA VAL A 18 2.37 6.06 10.04
C VAL A 18 2.75 5.20 11.23
N SER A 19 2.42 5.67 12.44
CA SER A 19 2.70 4.92 13.68
C SER A 19 2.02 3.55 13.62
N PRO A 20 2.74 2.46 13.95
CA PRO A 20 2.16 1.11 14.02
C PRO A 20 0.86 1.07 14.84
N THR A 21 0.80 1.85 15.93
CA THR A 21 -0.36 1.92 16.83
C THR A 21 -1.66 2.35 16.15
N VAL A 22 -1.60 3.19 15.11
CA VAL A 22 -2.79 3.61 14.36
C VAL A 22 -3.31 2.46 13.49
N PHE A 23 -2.39 1.67 12.91
CA PHE A 23 -2.76 0.50 12.13
C PHE A 23 -3.35 -0.60 13.01
N ASP A 24 -2.84 -0.81 14.22
CA ASP A 24 -3.42 -1.77 15.18
C ASP A 24 -4.90 -1.46 15.42
N GLN A 25 -5.23 -0.18 15.62
CA GLN A 25 -6.60 0.23 15.89
C GLN A 25 -7.51 0.10 14.67
N VAL A 26 -7.00 0.42 13.47
CA VAL A 26 -7.75 0.19 12.23
C VAL A 26 -7.97 -1.31 11.99
N LEU A 27 -6.98 -2.15 12.24
CA LEU A 27 -7.14 -3.60 12.12
C LEU A 27 -8.19 -4.12 13.10
N LYS A 28 -8.23 -3.64 14.36
CA LYS A 28 -9.30 -3.99 15.32
C LYS A 28 -10.68 -3.63 14.80
N SER A 29 -10.84 -2.40 14.32
CA SER A 29 -12.15 -1.86 13.93
C SER A 29 -12.62 -2.32 12.55
N CYS A 30 -11.71 -2.63 11.64
CA CYS A 30 -12.00 -2.96 10.25
C CYS A 30 -11.63 -4.40 9.87
N ALA A 31 -11.30 -5.26 10.85
CA ALA A 31 -10.98 -6.67 10.58
C ALA A 31 -12.05 -7.35 9.71
N ALA A 32 -13.33 -7.11 10.02
CA ALA A 32 -14.45 -7.71 9.30
C ALA A 32 -14.63 -7.20 7.85
N VAL A 33 -13.86 -6.20 7.41
CA VAL A 33 -13.96 -5.59 6.08
C VAL A 33 -12.56 -5.55 5.43
N PRO A 34 -12.10 -6.67 4.84
CA PRO A 34 -10.76 -6.78 4.27
C PRO A 34 -10.52 -5.79 3.12
N THR A 35 -11.57 -5.34 2.42
CA THR A 35 -11.46 -4.33 1.36
C THR A 35 -10.94 -2.98 1.88
N VAL A 36 -11.36 -2.57 3.08
CA VAL A 36 -10.88 -1.31 3.69
C VAL A 36 -9.41 -1.44 4.08
N ILE A 37 -9.03 -2.59 4.65
CA ILE A 37 -7.64 -2.92 4.97
C ILE A 37 -6.81 -2.92 3.69
N GLU A 38 -7.30 -3.56 2.63
CA GLU A 38 -6.62 -3.61 1.34
C GLU A 38 -6.33 -2.21 0.80
N VAL A 39 -7.36 -1.35 0.69
CA VAL A 39 -7.22 0.02 0.16
C VAL A 39 -6.27 0.85 1.00
N LEU A 40 -6.38 0.75 2.33
CA LEU A 40 -5.52 1.49 3.24
C LEU A 40 -4.06 1.06 3.05
N PHE A 41 -3.79 -0.23 3.10
CA PHE A 41 -2.44 -0.78 2.98
C PHE A 41 -1.85 -0.53 1.59
N ASN A 42 -2.66 -0.66 0.55
CA ASN A 42 -2.31 -0.36 -0.83
C ASN A 42 -2.03 1.14 -1.10
N SER A 43 -2.42 2.03 -0.17
CA SER A 43 -2.09 3.46 -0.28
C SER A 43 -0.66 3.79 0.15
N TYR A 44 -0.01 2.94 0.94
CA TYR A 44 1.33 3.21 1.50
C TYR A 44 2.43 2.46 0.74
N SER A 45 3.52 3.17 0.45
CA SER A 45 4.68 2.57 -0.25
C SER A 45 5.48 1.61 0.63
N GLN A 46 5.40 1.77 1.95
CA GLN A 46 6.03 0.91 2.94
C GLN A 46 5.08 0.74 4.11
N LEU A 47 5.03 -0.47 4.64
CA LEU A 47 4.22 -0.83 5.80
C LEU A 47 5.15 -1.50 6.80
N ARG A 48 5.16 -1.00 8.02
CA ARG A 48 5.80 -1.69 9.14
C ARG A 48 4.74 -2.55 9.78
N VAL A 49 4.66 -3.79 9.34
CA VAL A 49 3.79 -4.79 9.94
C VAL A 49 4.42 -5.23 11.25
N SER A 50 3.62 -5.23 12.32
CA SER A 50 4.03 -5.77 13.61
C SER A 50 3.51 -7.21 13.74
N GLU A 51 4.31 -8.10 14.33
CA GLU A 51 3.86 -9.47 14.64
C GLU A 51 2.65 -9.47 15.60
N SER A 52 2.52 -8.43 16.43
CA SER A 52 1.39 -8.23 17.35
C SER A 52 0.04 -8.08 16.67
N TRP A 53 -0.03 -7.92 15.35
CA TRP A 53 -1.30 -7.79 14.62
C TRP A 53 -2.07 -9.10 14.55
N LYS A 54 -1.41 -10.25 14.67
CA LYS A 54 -2.10 -11.55 14.74
C LYS A 54 -2.99 -11.62 15.98
N ASP A 55 -2.52 -11.09 17.10
CA ASP A 55 -3.25 -11.08 18.37
C ASP A 55 -4.42 -10.08 18.38
N VAL A 56 -4.46 -9.22 17.37
CA VAL A 56 -5.41 -8.10 17.26
C VAL A 56 -6.62 -8.48 16.39
N ILE A 57 -6.47 -9.47 15.52
CA ILE A 57 -7.51 -9.91 14.58
C ILE A 57 -8.28 -11.07 15.23
N PRO A 58 -9.62 -11.01 15.34
CA PRO A 58 -10.42 -12.13 15.82
C PRO A 58 -10.21 -13.37 14.93
N GLU A 59 -10.08 -14.56 15.55
CA GLU A 59 -9.79 -15.81 14.86
C GLU A 59 -10.87 -16.14 13.81
N GLU A 60 -12.13 -15.83 14.09
CA GLU A 60 -13.25 -16.05 13.18
C GLU A 60 -13.08 -15.27 11.87
N VAL A 61 -12.61 -14.03 11.97
CA VAL A 61 -12.36 -13.14 10.82
C VAL A 61 -11.10 -13.56 10.07
N PHE A 62 -10.07 -13.96 10.81
CA PHE A 62 -8.85 -14.50 10.23
C PHE A 62 -9.12 -15.76 9.40
N GLN A 63 -9.94 -16.69 9.90
CA GLN A 63 -10.33 -17.89 9.16
C GLN A 63 -11.20 -17.57 7.94
N MET A 64 -12.14 -16.63 8.07
CA MET A 64 -13.00 -16.21 6.96
C MET A 64 -12.22 -15.57 5.81
N HIS A 65 -11.14 -14.83 6.11
CA HIS A 65 -10.32 -14.12 5.12
C HIS A 65 -8.86 -14.59 5.13
N GLN A 66 -8.65 -15.90 5.31
CA GLN A 66 -7.33 -16.46 5.55
C GLN A 66 -6.32 -16.15 4.43
N ALA A 67 -6.74 -16.23 3.16
CA ALA A 67 -5.89 -15.93 2.02
C ALA A 67 -5.39 -14.47 2.03
N PHE A 68 -6.27 -13.52 2.35
CA PHE A 68 -5.94 -12.11 2.44
C PHE A 68 -4.93 -11.84 3.56
N TYR A 69 -5.21 -12.31 4.78
CA TYR A 69 -4.32 -12.07 5.92
C TYR A 69 -2.97 -12.78 5.79
N ARG A 70 -2.92 -13.97 5.18
CA ARG A 70 -1.63 -14.62 4.84
C ARG A 70 -0.81 -13.77 3.89
N SER A 71 -1.44 -13.18 2.86
CA SER A 71 -0.74 -12.25 1.96
C SER A 71 -0.22 -11.02 2.71
N LEU A 72 -1.03 -10.44 3.60
CA LEU A 72 -0.66 -9.28 4.43
C LEU A 72 0.58 -9.56 5.29
N PHE A 73 0.62 -10.71 5.95
CA PHE A 73 1.76 -11.10 6.79
C PHE A 73 2.98 -11.51 5.98
N ALA A 74 2.82 -12.09 4.79
CA ALA A 74 3.97 -12.35 3.90
C ALA A 74 4.66 -11.04 3.49
N LEU A 75 3.89 -9.97 3.31
CA LEU A 75 4.38 -8.65 2.92
C LEU A 75 5.07 -7.88 4.06
N ALA A 76 4.90 -8.34 5.31
CA ALA A 76 5.49 -7.72 6.50
C ALA A 76 7.00 -7.55 6.44
N HIS A 77 7.67 -8.46 5.75
CA HIS A 77 9.13 -8.57 5.76
C HIS A 77 9.73 -8.50 4.35
N THR A 78 8.92 -8.19 3.34
CA THR A 78 9.36 -8.10 1.94
C THR A 78 9.16 -6.69 1.39
N PRO A 79 10.11 -6.18 0.58
CA PRO A 79 9.87 -4.96 -0.17
C PRO A 79 8.67 -5.16 -1.11
N ARG A 80 7.85 -4.12 -1.26
CA ARG A 80 6.70 -4.13 -2.17
C ARG A 80 7.17 -4.24 -3.62
N CYS A 81 6.36 -4.85 -4.47
CA CYS A 81 6.71 -5.04 -5.87
C CYS A 81 6.86 -3.68 -6.60
N LEU A 82 7.60 -3.68 -7.71
CA LEU A 82 7.82 -2.47 -8.52
C LEU A 82 6.50 -1.84 -8.95
N GLN A 83 5.50 -2.65 -9.32
CA GLN A 83 4.17 -2.19 -9.73
C GLN A 83 3.51 -1.33 -8.64
N HIS A 84 3.61 -1.74 -7.38
CA HIS A 84 3.09 -0.99 -6.23
C HIS A 84 3.84 0.30 -5.98
N LEU A 85 5.17 0.27 -6.08
CA LEU A 85 5.98 1.48 -5.97
C LEU A 85 5.64 2.49 -7.07
N CYS A 86 5.41 2.02 -8.30
CA CYS A 86 4.92 2.84 -9.41
C CYS A 86 3.54 3.43 -9.11
N ARG A 87 2.59 2.64 -8.60
CA ARG A 87 1.28 3.15 -8.17
C ARG A 87 1.42 4.26 -7.13
N CYS A 88 2.22 4.05 -6.08
CA CYS A 88 2.45 5.07 -5.07
C CYS A 88 3.06 6.34 -5.66
N ALA A 89 4.01 6.22 -6.59
CA ALA A 89 4.62 7.36 -7.26
C ALA A 89 3.60 8.15 -8.11
N ILE A 90 2.81 7.46 -8.92
CA ILE A 90 1.78 8.05 -9.80
C ILE A 90 0.69 8.74 -8.96
N ARG A 91 0.19 8.09 -7.92
CA ARG A 91 -0.81 8.65 -7.01
C ARG A 91 -0.27 9.89 -6.29
N LYS A 92 1.01 9.88 -5.88
CA LYS A 92 1.67 11.05 -5.29
C LYS A 92 1.80 12.20 -6.29
N SER A 93 2.13 11.93 -7.56
CA SER A 93 2.25 12.99 -8.58
C SER A 93 0.90 13.64 -8.93
N PHE A 94 -0.19 12.86 -8.95
CA PHE A 94 -1.53 13.40 -9.21
C PHE A 94 -2.21 13.99 -7.97
N GLY A 95 -1.82 13.54 -6.77
CA GLY A 95 -2.37 13.98 -5.50
C GLY A 95 -3.90 13.87 -5.47
N ARG A 96 -4.58 14.97 -5.13
CA ARG A 96 -6.05 15.02 -5.03
C ARG A 96 -6.77 14.83 -6.37
N LYS A 97 -6.07 15.03 -7.49
CA LYS A 97 -6.62 14.89 -8.83
C LYS A 97 -6.50 13.46 -9.38
N CYS A 98 -6.03 12.51 -8.57
CA CYS A 98 -5.85 11.13 -9.02
C CYS A 98 -7.15 10.53 -9.58
N PHE A 99 -8.30 10.76 -8.92
CA PHE A 99 -9.59 10.27 -9.39
C PHE A 99 -10.07 10.87 -10.72
N SER A 100 -9.65 12.10 -11.05
CA SER A 100 -10.04 12.74 -12.31
C SER A 100 -9.01 12.54 -13.43
N LEU A 101 -7.73 12.39 -13.09
CA LEU A 101 -6.65 12.26 -14.07
C LEU A 101 -6.37 10.81 -14.47
N VAL A 102 -6.55 9.83 -13.57
CA VAL A 102 -6.30 8.43 -13.89
C VAL A 102 -7.18 7.91 -15.04
N PRO A 103 -8.50 8.23 -15.09
CA PRO A 103 -9.35 7.83 -16.22
C PRO A 103 -8.95 8.44 -17.57
N LEU A 104 -8.16 9.51 -17.56
CA LEU A 104 -7.69 10.19 -18.78
C LEU A 104 -6.37 9.62 -19.30
N LEU A 105 -5.74 8.70 -18.55
CA LEU A 105 -4.49 8.08 -18.98
C LEU A 105 -4.74 7.04 -20.08
N PRO A 106 -3.83 6.91 -21.06
CA PRO A 106 -3.90 5.86 -22.08
C PRO A 106 -3.45 4.51 -21.49
N LEU A 107 -4.16 4.04 -20.46
CA LEU A 107 -3.92 2.78 -19.77
C LEU A 107 -5.14 1.85 -19.91
N PRO A 108 -4.96 0.53 -19.89
CA PRO A 108 -6.06 -0.42 -19.73
C PRO A 108 -6.86 -0.16 -18.46
N GLU A 109 -8.16 -0.44 -18.49
CA GLU A 109 -9.09 -0.24 -17.37
C GLU A 109 -8.60 -0.93 -16.09
N SER A 110 -8.06 -2.15 -16.18
CA SER A 110 -7.50 -2.86 -15.03
C SER A 110 -6.38 -2.08 -14.32
N LEU A 111 -5.49 -1.42 -15.07
CA LEU A 111 -4.43 -0.60 -14.51
C LEU A 111 -4.97 0.73 -13.96
N GLN A 112 -6.02 1.28 -14.55
CA GLN A 112 -6.70 2.45 -14.00
C GLN A 112 -7.33 2.12 -12.64
N ASN A 113 -8.06 1.01 -12.54
CA ASN A 113 -8.68 0.54 -11.31
C ASN A 113 -7.64 0.24 -10.23
N TYR A 114 -6.52 -0.39 -10.62
CA TYR A 114 -5.37 -0.59 -9.75
C TYR A 114 -4.81 0.73 -9.17
N LEU A 115 -4.65 1.76 -10.01
CA LEU A 115 -4.19 3.10 -9.60
C LEU A 115 -5.23 3.83 -8.72
N LEU A 116 -6.51 3.57 -8.93
CA LEU A 116 -7.62 4.12 -8.13
C LEU A 116 -7.81 3.42 -6.79
N LEU A 117 -7.07 2.34 -6.52
CA LEU A 117 -7.21 1.48 -5.35
C LEU A 117 -8.56 0.76 -5.31
N GLU A 118 -9.04 0.26 -6.45
CA GLU A 118 -10.14 -0.68 -6.40
C GLU A 118 -9.71 -1.98 -5.71
N PRO A 119 -10.53 -2.52 -4.79
CA PRO A 119 -10.19 -3.72 -4.05
C PRO A 119 -10.31 -4.96 -4.95
N GLU A 120 -9.21 -5.70 -5.06
CA GLU A 120 -9.12 -6.96 -5.82
C GLU A 120 -9.11 -8.18 -4.88
N GLY A 121 -9.11 -7.97 -3.56
CA GLY A 121 -9.00 -9.00 -2.54
C GLY A 121 -7.55 -9.43 -2.26
N VAL A 122 -6.56 -8.70 -2.80
CA VAL A 122 -5.14 -9.05 -2.71
C VAL A 122 -4.27 -7.83 -2.46
N LEU A 123 -3.16 -8.04 -1.76
CA LEU A 123 -2.17 -7.00 -1.50
C LEU A 123 -0.96 -7.17 -2.45
N HIS A 124 -0.62 -6.09 -3.17
CA HIS A 124 0.40 -6.07 -4.24
C HIS A 124 1.75 -5.48 -3.86
#